data_AF-A0A7S3MM98-F1
#
_entry.id   AF-A0A7S3MM98-F1
#
_cell.length_a   1.000
_cell.length_b   1.000
_cell.length_c   1.000
_cell.angle_alpha   90.00
_cell.angle_beta   90.00
_cell.angle_gamma   90.00
#
_symmetry.space_group_name_H-M   'P 1'
#
loop_
_entity.id
_entity.type
_entity.pdbx_description
1 polymer ?
#
loop_
_entity_poly.entity_id
_entity_poly.type
_entity_poly.pdbx_seq_one_letter_code
_entity_poly.pdbx_strand_id
1 'polypeptide(L)'
;DPKLAKPVLEAILRFWPCTHSPKEVLFLNEVEEILEMIAVPEFVNVMQPLFAQIARCIESPHFQVAERALFLWNNEYIVSLIAQNRDQILPIVFGALYTNSRSHWNQTVHGLTCNVVKLFMEMDPRLFDECSTAYQEKQEKEMERLASREAHWKAIEQAAEANPLFPRVKHALKAKASLAFAMRAQQAKAGMTMFDDWHLEDATSFGETGGPPTPEQLRRKSALPATAVAS
;
A
#
# COMPACT_ATOMS: atom_id res chain seq x y z
N ASP A 1 9.21 24.67 18.19
CA ASP A 1 7.93 25.09 18.82
C ASP A 1 6.97 23.90 18.74
N PRO A 2 6.55 23.32 19.87
CA PRO A 2 5.65 22.16 19.90
C PRO A 2 4.35 22.35 19.12
N LYS A 3 3.87 23.59 18.96
CA LYS A 3 2.65 23.93 18.21
C LYS A 3 2.76 23.67 16.71
N LEU A 4 3.97 23.48 16.18
CA LEU A 4 4.20 23.18 14.77
C LEU A 4 3.98 21.70 14.43
N ALA A 5 3.93 20.80 15.41
CA ALA A 5 3.80 19.37 15.17
C ALA A 5 2.50 19.04 14.41
N LYS A 6 1.37 19.59 14.85
CA LYS A 6 0.06 19.38 14.22
C LYS A 6 0.03 19.77 12.74
N PRO A 7 0.30 21.04 12.34
CA PRO A 7 0.21 21.43 10.94
C PRO A 7 1.23 20.71 10.05
N VAL A 8 2.39 20.31 10.60
CA VAL A 8 3.38 19.52 9.86
C VAL A 8 2.87 18.09 9.62
N LEU A 9 2.34 17.41 10.65
CA LEU A 9 1.78 16.06 10.49
C LEU A 9 0.56 16.07 9.55
N GLU A 10 -0.31 17.07 9.63
CA GLU A 10 -1.42 17.23 8.69
C GLU A 10 -0.94 17.39 7.24
N ALA A 11 0.14 18.14 7.01
CA ALA A 11 0.75 18.27 5.69
C ALA A 11 1.38 16.96 5.21
N ILE A 12 2.11 16.25 6.07
CA ILE A 12 2.69 14.92 5.76
C ILE A 12 1.58 13.95 5.34
N LEU A 13 0.49 13.87 6.11
CA LEU A 13 -0.65 13.00 5.80
C LEU A 13 -1.35 13.39 4.50
N ARG A 14 -1.46 14.69 4.22
CA ARG A 14 -2.05 15.20 2.97
C ARG A 14 -1.21 14.82 1.74
N PHE A 15 0.11 14.81 1.87
CA PHE A 15 1.04 14.53 0.78
C PHE A 15 1.64 13.11 0.85
N TRP A 16 0.99 12.19 1.57
CA TRP A 16 1.49 10.84 1.76
C TRP A 16 1.70 10.14 0.40
N PRO A 17 2.88 9.57 0.13
CA PRO A 17 3.18 8.94 -1.15
C PRO A 17 2.47 7.58 -1.27
N CYS A 18 1.62 7.42 -2.30
CA CYS A 18 0.88 6.17 -2.52
C CYS A 18 1.51 5.25 -3.61
N THR A 19 2.55 5.71 -4.30
CA THR A 19 3.12 5.02 -5.47
C THR A 19 4.64 4.86 -5.42
N HIS A 20 5.28 5.31 -4.34
CA HIS A 20 6.73 5.33 -4.22
C HIS A 20 7.19 4.89 -2.82
N SER A 21 7.32 3.59 -2.63
CA SER A 21 7.61 2.96 -1.33
C SER A 21 8.84 3.52 -0.61
N PRO A 22 9.98 3.84 -1.28
CA PRO A 22 11.10 4.46 -0.57
C PRO A 22 10.77 5.84 0.03
N LYS A 23 9.86 6.61 -0.59
CA LYS A 23 9.41 7.88 -0.02
C LYS A 23 8.45 7.67 1.13
N GLU A 24 7.65 6.61 1.08
CA GLU A 24 6.77 6.22 2.18
C GLU A 24 7.60 5.85 3.43
N VAL A 25 8.70 5.12 3.24
CA VAL A 25 9.66 4.83 4.33
C VAL A 25 10.28 6.11 4.89
N LEU A 26 10.66 7.08 4.04
CA LEU A 26 11.14 8.38 4.52
C LEU A 26 10.07 9.14 5.31
N PHE A 27 8.82 9.14 4.86
CA PHE A 27 7.72 9.79 5.58
C PHE A 27 7.48 9.13 6.94
N LEU A 28 7.58 7.80 7.04
CA LEU A 28 7.52 7.09 8.32
C LEU A 28 8.67 7.47 9.26
N ASN A 29 9.87 7.72 8.74
CA ASN A 29 10.99 8.25 9.54
C ASN A 29 10.66 9.62 10.12
N GLU A 30 10.25 10.57 9.28
CA GLU A 30 9.91 11.92 9.73
C GLU A 30 8.77 11.92 10.74
N VAL A 31 7.76 11.05 10.55
CA VAL A 31 6.67 10.87 11.51
C VAL A 31 7.20 10.39 12.86
N GLU A 32 8.12 9.42 12.89
CA GLU A 32 8.72 8.96 14.15
C GLU A 32 9.46 10.08 14.87
N GLU A 33 10.33 10.81 14.16
CA GLU A 33 11.10 11.91 14.74
C GLU A 33 10.20 13.02 15.33
N ILE A 34 9.08 13.33 14.66
CA ILE A 34 8.10 14.28 15.17
C ILE A 34 7.38 13.71 16.40
N LEU A 35 6.97 12.44 16.35
CA LEU A 35 6.27 11.78 17.46
C LEU A 35 7.16 11.63 18.70
N GLU A 36 8.47 11.50 18.56
CA GLU A 36 9.40 11.43 19.70
C GLU A 36 9.44 12.73 20.52
N MET A 37 9.10 13.85 19.89
CA MET A 37 9.16 15.19 20.49
C MET A 37 7.78 15.87 20.66
N ILE A 38 6.70 15.20 20.26
CA ILE A 38 5.35 15.76 20.31
C ILE A 38 4.86 15.87 21.75
N ALA A 39 4.12 16.94 22.08
CA ALA A 39 3.45 17.01 23.37
C ALA A 39 2.12 16.23 23.34
N VAL A 40 1.74 15.61 24.47
CA VAL A 40 0.49 14.82 24.59
C VAL A 40 -0.76 15.57 24.07
N PRO A 41 -0.99 16.87 24.39
CA PRO A 41 -2.17 17.57 23.89
C PRO A 41 -2.20 17.72 22.36
N GLU A 42 -1.03 17.88 21.73
CA GLU A 42 -0.92 18.00 20.27
C GLU A 42 -1.12 16.63 19.60
N PHE A 43 -0.60 15.56 20.21
CA PHE A 43 -0.78 14.19 19.74
C PHE A 43 -2.26 13.80 19.64
N VAL A 44 -3.06 14.09 20.67
CA VAL A 44 -4.50 13.76 20.71
C VAL A 44 -5.27 14.37 19.52
N ASN A 45 -4.83 15.53 19.03
CA ASN A 45 -5.47 16.22 17.90
C ASN A 45 -5.20 15.54 16.54
N VAL A 46 -4.14 14.75 16.42
CA VAL A 46 -3.69 14.17 15.14
C VAL A 46 -3.64 12.64 15.14
N MET A 47 -3.74 11.99 16.30
CA MET A 47 -3.54 10.53 16.43
C MET A 47 -4.47 9.71 15.54
N GLN A 48 -5.76 10.06 15.42
CA GLN A 48 -6.71 9.24 14.65
C GLN A 48 -6.37 9.17 13.15
N PRO A 49 -6.23 10.30 12.42
CA PRO A 49 -5.85 10.23 11.00
C PRO A 49 -4.43 9.69 10.81
N LEU A 50 -3.51 9.93 11.75
CA LEU A 50 -2.16 9.40 11.71
C LEU A 50 -2.13 7.87 11.81
N PHE A 51 -2.78 7.30 12.83
CA PHE A 51 -2.83 5.86 13.01
C PHE A 51 -3.67 5.14 11.95
N ALA A 52 -4.64 5.82 11.34
CA ALA A 52 -5.32 5.30 10.15
C ALA A 52 -4.35 5.16 8.95
N GLN A 53 -3.42 6.10 8.78
CA GLN A 53 -2.36 5.98 7.77
C GLN A 53 -1.34 4.90 8.15
N ILE A 54 -0.90 4.83 9.41
CA ILE A 54 0.01 3.78 9.89
C ILE A 54 -0.61 2.40 9.68
N ALA A 55 -1.91 2.22 9.95
CA ALA A 55 -2.62 0.97 9.68
C ALA A 55 -2.52 0.54 8.20
N ARG A 56 -2.68 1.48 7.26
CA ARG A 56 -2.48 1.22 5.83
C ARG A 56 -1.04 0.81 5.51
N CYS A 57 -0.05 1.43 6.16
CA CYS A 57 1.35 1.09 5.97
C CYS A 57 1.67 -0.31 6.53
N ILE A 58 1.06 -0.71 7.66
CA ILE A 58 1.17 -2.06 8.21
C ILE A 58 0.60 -3.08 7.21
N GLU A 59 -0.57 -2.84 6.63
CA GLU A 59 -1.19 -3.70 5.60
C GLU A 59 -0.47 -3.67 4.24
N SER A 60 0.59 -2.87 4.09
CA SER A 60 1.28 -2.73 2.81
C SER A 60 1.91 -4.05 2.38
N PRO A 61 1.72 -4.48 1.12
CA PRO A 61 2.39 -5.67 0.60
C PRO A 61 3.91 -5.46 0.45
N HIS A 62 4.38 -4.21 0.45
CA HIS A 62 5.79 -3.88 0.35
C HIS A 62 6.46 -3.99 1.73
N PHE A 63 7.22 -5.06 1.96
CA PHE A 63 7.71 -5.42 3.30
C PHE A 63 8.48 -4.29 4.00
N GLN A 64 9.29 -3.49 3.30
CA GLN A 64 10.04 -2.40 3.94
C GLN A 64 9.14 -1.32 4.53
N VAL A 65 7.95 -1.08 3.94
CA VAL A 65 6.98 -0.11 4.46
C VAL A 65 6.31 -0.67 5.70
N ALA A 66 5.84 -1.92 5.62
CA ALA A 66 5.18 -2.59 6.74
C ALA A 66 6.13 -2.78 7.95
N GLU A 67 7.35 -3.26 7.71
CA GLU A 67 8.40 -3.38 8.72
C GLU A 67 8.68 -2.03 9.38
N ARG A 68 8.88 -0.99 8.58
CA ARG A 68 9.19 0.34 9.10
C ARG A 68 8.06 0.92 9.95
N ALA A 69 6.81 0.72 9.55
CA ALA A 69 5.64 1.14 10.31
C ALA A 69 5.52 0.39 11.64
N LEU A 70 5.80 -0.93 11.66
CA LEU A 70 5.78 -1.74 12.88
C LEU A 70 6.88 -1.35 13.86
N PHE A 71 8.03 -0.86 13.39
CA PHE A 71 9.11 -0.39 14.27
C PHE A 71 8.75 0.83 15.14
N LEU A 72 7.65 1.54 14.84
CA LEU A 72 7.15 2.59 15.74
C LEU A 72 6.83 2.06 17.15
N TRP A 73 6.50 0.77 17.28
CA TRP A 73 6.25 0.12 18.58
C TRP A 73 7.52 -0.22 19.37
N ASN A 74 8.71 0.00 18.80
CA ASN A 74 9.97 -0.14 19.55
C ASN A 74 10.34 1.15 20.30
N ASN A 75 9.73 2.29 19.95
CA ASN A 75 9.98 3.56 20.60
C ASN A 75 9.12 3.67 21.87
N GLU A 76 9.76 3.66 23.05
CA GLU A 76 9.07 3.68 24.35
C GLU A 76 8.15 4.89 24.53
N TYR A 77 8.56 6.06 24.02
CA TYR A 77 7.74 7.26 24.11
C TYR A 77 6.46 7.12 23.28
N ILE A 78 6.57 6.64 22.04
CA ILE A 78 5.42 6.40 21.17
C ILE A 78 4.50 5.34 21.78
N VAL A 79 5.06 4.25 22.32
CA VAL A 79 4.28 3.21 23.03
C VAL A 79 3.54 3.82 24.22
N SER A 80 4.16 4.73 24.96
CA SER A 80 3.50 5.43 26.08
C SER A 80 2.33 6.32 25.63
N LEU A 81 2.45 6.99 24.48
CA LEU A 81 1.38 7.79 23.87
C LEU A 81 0.22 6.89 23.41
N ILE A 82 0.55 5.74 22.82
CA ILE A 82 -0.42 4.72 22.41
C ILE A 82 -1.18 4.19 23.63
N ALA A 83 -0.48 3.85 24.71
CA ALA A 83 -1.08 3.28 25.92
C ALA A 83 -2.10 4.22 26.58
N GLN A 84 -1.80 5.53 26.60
CA GLN A 84 -2.68 6.57 27.12
C GLN A 84 -3.94 6.78 26.26
N ASN A 85 -3.90 6.43 24.97
CA ASN A 85 -4.97 6.67 24.01
C ASN A 85 -5.48 5.38 23.34
N ARG A 86 -5.25 4.22 23.98
CA ARG A 86 -5.46 2.89 23.38
C ARG A 86 -6.91 2.64 22.97
N ASP A 87 -7.87 3.20 23.71
CA ASP A 87 -9.31 3.09 23.41
C ASP A 87 -9.66 3.62 22.01
N GLN A 88 -8.89 4.58 21.51
CA GLN A 88 -9.08 5.17 20.17
C GLN A 88 -8.12 4.57 19.14
N ILE A 89 -6.88 4.23 19.53
CA ILE A 89 -5.84 3.77 18.60
C ILE A 89 -6.02 2.29 18.26
N LEU A 90 -6.25 1.42 19.24
CA LEU A 90 -6.33 -0.02 19.02
C LEU A 90 -7.40 -0.40 18.00
N PRO A 91 -8.66 0.10 18.08
CA PRO A 91 -9.68 -0.22 17.08
C PRO A 91 -9.29 0.19 15.64
N ILE A 92 -8.47 1.22 15.46
CA ILE A 92 -8.02 1.70 14.15
C ILE A 92 -7.00 0.74 13.54
N VAL A 93 -6.01 0.29 14.32
CA VAL A 93 -4.92 -0.56 13.83
C VAL A 93 -5.24 -2.06 13.91
N PHE A 94 -6.28 -2.46 14.66
CA PHE A 94 -6.58 -3.85 14.92
C PHE A 94 -6.74 -4.68 13.64
N GLY A 95 -7.52 -4.19 12.67
CA GLY A 95 -7.75 -4.92 11.41
C GLY A 95 -6.46 -5.20 10.63
N ALA A 96 -5.55 -4.22 10.61
CA ALA A 96 -4.25 -4.33 9.96
C ALA A 96 -3.36 -5.39 10.63
N LEU A 97 -3.26 -5.33 11.96
CA LEU A 97 -2.48 -6.28 12.75
C LEU A 97 -3.08 -7.70 12.67
N TYR A 98 -4.40 -7.82 12.72
CA TYR A 98 -5.08 -9.11 12.62
C TYR A 98 -4.84 -9.76 11.25
N THR A 99 -4.99 -9.00 10.16
CA THR A 99 -4.77 -9.51 8.79
C THR A 99 -3.33 -9.97 8.58
N ASN A 100 -2.35 -9.17 9.01
CA ASN A 100 -0.93 -9.51 8.89
C ASN A 100 -0.51 -10.69 9.77
N SER A 101 -1.05 -10.79 10.99
CA SER A 101 -0.75 -11.91 11.89
C SER A 101 -1.35 -13.24 11.40
N ARG A 102 -2.36 -13.20 10.52
CA ARG A 102 -2.89 -14.40 9.87
C ARG A 102 -2.02 -14.88 8.72
N SER A 103 -1.63 -13.97 7.82
CA SER A 103 -0.92 -14.37 6.59
C SER A 103 -0.21 -13.19 5.91
N HIS A 104 0.87 -12.69 6.51
CA HIS A 104 1.81 -11.84 5.80
C HIS A 104 2.90 -12.70 5.12
N TRP A 105 3.21 -12.42 3.85
CA TRP A 105 4.14 -13.25 3.06
C TRP A 105 5.60 -13.20 3.56
N ASN A 106 5.98 -12.06 4.16
CA ASN A 106 7.30 -11.85 4.74
C ASN A 106 7.31 -12.27 6.21
N GLN A 107 8.21 -13.20 6.57
CA GLN A 107 8.31 -13.78 7.91
C GLN A 107 8.70 -12.76 8.99
N THR A 108 9.57 -11.80 8.67
CA THR A 108 10.01 -10.75 9.60
C THR A 108 8.85 -9.84 9.96
N VAL A 109 8.11 -9.35 8.96
CA VAL A 109 6.91 -8.51 9.17
C VAL A 109 5.85 -9.26 9.97
N HIS A 110 5.63 -10.55 9.67
CA HIS A 110 4.74 -11.39 10.47
C HIS A 110 5.18 -11.48 11.94
N GLY A 111 6.48 -11.72 12.20
CA GLY A 111 7.04 -11.75 13.56
C GLY A 111 6.87 -10.42 14.31
N LEU A 112 7.17 -9.30 13.67
CA LEU A 112 6.97 -7.96 14.23
C LEU A 112 5.49 -7.69 14.53
N THR A 113 4.59 -8.07 13.62
CA THR A 113 3.15 -7.95 13.81
C THR A 113 2.72 -8.75 15.05
N CYS A 114 3.17 -10.00 15.19
CA CYS A 114 2.88 -10.83 16.35
C CYS A 114 3.38 -10.21 17.66
N ASN A 115 4.53 -9.54 17.65
CA ASN A 115 5.04 -8.82 18.82
C ASN A 115 4.13 -7.65 19.19
N VAL A 116 3.70 -6.84 18.22
CA VAL A 116 2.78 -5.71 18.44
C VAL A 116 1.41 -6.20 18.94
N VAL A 117 0.90 -7.29 18.38
CA VAL A 117 -0.34 -7.93 18.84
C VAL A 117 -0.23 -8.35 20.31
N LYS A 118 0.86 -9.03 20.69
CA LYS A 118 1.10 -9.41 22.10
C LYS A 118 1.15 -8.21 23.01
N LEU A 119 1.84 -7.13 22.60
CA LEU A 119 1.92 -5.89 23.37
C LEU A 119 0.52 -5.31 23.64
N PHE A 120 -0.37 -5.29 22.65
CA PHE A 120 -1.75 -4.83 22.88
C PHE A 120 -2.57 -5.77 23.77
N MET A 121 -2.40 -7.08 23.62
CA MET A 121 -3.06 -8.07 24.49
C MET A 121 -2.63 -7.93 25.95
N GLU A 122 -1.34 -7.67 26.21
CA GLU A 122 -0.81 -7.43 27.56
C GLU A 122 -1.24 -6.07 28.12
N MET A 123 -1.37 -5.07 27.27
CA MET A 123 -1.75 -3.70 27.65
C MET A 123 -3.21 -3.61 28.10
N ASP A 124 -4.15 -4.19 27.36
CA ASP A 124 -5.57 -4.20 27.69
C ASP A 124 -6.28 -5.40 27.06
N PRO A 125 -6.29 -6.56 27.75
CA PRO A 125 -6.90 -7.79 27.22
C PRO A 125 -8.38 -7.62 26.89
N ARG A 126 -9.11 -6.86 27.71
CA ARG A 126 -10.55 -6.64 27.55
C ARG A 126 -10.83 -5.85 26.28
N LEU A 127 -10.14 -4.73 26.09
CA LEU A 127 -10.30 -3.92 24.88
C LEU A 127 -9.87 -4.70 23.62
N PHE A 128 -8.83 -5.53 23.72
CA PHE A 128 -8.39 -6.38 22.61
C PHE A 128 -9.47 -7.38 22.20
N ASP A 129 -10.11 -8.05 23.16
CA ASP A 129 -11.21 -8.98 22.90
C ASP A 129 -12.42 -8.27 22.29
N GLU A 130 -12.79 -7.09 22.80
CA GLU A 130 -13.85 -6.25 22.24
C GLU A 130 -13.57 -5.89 20.76
N CYS A 131 -12.34 -5.49 20.45
CA CYS A 131 -11.92 -5.20 19.07
C CYS A 131 -11.97 -6.45 18.18
N SER A 132 -11.60 -7.61 18.71
CA SER A 132 -11.65 -8.90 18.00
C SER A 132 -13.07 -9.27 17.61
N THR A 133 -14.02 -9.18 18.55
CA THR A 133 -15.44 -9.43 18.28
C THR A 133 -16.00 -8.43 17.27
N ALA A 134 -15.76 -7.13 17.48
CA ALA A 134 -16.22 -6.09 16.57
C ALA A 134 -15.66 -6.26 15.14
N TYR A 135 -14.41 -6.72 15.01
CA TYR A 135 -13.80 -7.00 13.71
C TYR A 135 -14.45 -8.21 13.02
N GLN A 136 -14.75 -9.28 13.76
CA GLN A 136 -15.45 -10.46 13.21
C GLN A 136 -16.85 -10.09 12.71
N GLU A 137 -17.64 -9.37 13.51
CA GLU A 137 -18.97 -8.89 13.08
C GLU A 137 -18.89 -8.00 11.83
N LYS A 138 -17.86 -7.14 11.75
CA LYS A 138 -17.64 -6.29 10.58
C LYS A 138 -17.31 -7.12 9.34
N GLN A 139 -16.49 -8.16 9.47
CA GLN A 139 -16.15 -9.08 8.38
C GLN A 139 -17.37 -9.86 7.87
N GLU A 140 -18.21 -10.36 8.78
CA GLU A 140 -19.46 -11.05 8.43
C GLU A 140 -20.42 -10.12 7.66
N LYS A 141 -20.65 -8.91 8.18
CA LYS A 141 -21.49 -7.89 7.51
C LYS A 141 -20.95 -7.51 6.13
N GLU A 142 -19.63 -7.40 5.97
CA GLU A 142 -19.01 -7.12 4.68
C GLU A 142 -19.18 -8.29 3.70
N MET A 143 -19.05 -9.53 4.17
CA MET A 143 -19.30 -10.72 3.36
C MET A 143 -20.76 -10.80 2.88
N GLU A 144 -21.72 -10.55 3.77
CA GLU A 144 -23.15 -10.48 3.43
C GLU A 144 -23.45 -9.38 2.40
N ARG A 145 -22.81 -8.21 2.56
CA ARG A 145 -22.93 -7.10 1.61
C ARG A 145 -22.38 -7.47 0.23
N LEU A 146 -21.24 -8.15 0.17
CA LEU A 146 -20.65 -8.63 -1.08
C LEU A 146 -21.52 -9.69 -1.75
N ALA A 147 -22.03 -10.66 -0.98
CA ALA A 147 -22.94 -11.69 -1.48
C ALA A 147 -24.24 -11.09 -2.02
N SER A 148 -24.81 -10.12 -1.29
CA SER A 148 -25.99 -9.36 -1.74
C SER A 148 -25.69 -8.63 -3.04
N ARG A 149 -24.55 -7.93 -3.13
CA ARG A 149 -24.14 -7.22 -4.36
C ARG A 149 -24.00 -8.17 -5.54
N GLU A 150 -23.40 -9.34 -5.33
CA GLU A 150 -23.26 -10.37 -6.37
C GLU A 150 -24.62 -10.90 -6.84
N ALA A 151 -25.54 -11.17 -5.91
CA ALA A 151 -26.90 -11.61 -6.25
C ALA A 151 -27.65 -10.55 -7.08
N HIS A 152 -27.53 -9.27 -6.71
CA HIS A 152 -28.11 -8.17 -7.48
C HIS A 152 -27.51 -8.10 -8.90
N TRP A 153 -26.18 -8.22 -9.04
CA TRP A 153 -25.53 -8.24 -10.35
C TRP A 153 -25.98 -9.42 -11.21
N LYS A 154 -26.11 -10.62 -10.62
CA LYS A 154 -26.63 -11.81 -11.32
C LYS A 154 -28.06 -11.62 -11.79
N ALA A 155 -28.92 -11.01 -10.98
CA ALA A 155 -30.30 -10.71 -11.38
C ALA A 155 -30.36 -9.70 -12.54
N ILE A 156 -29.50 -8.67 -12.52
CA ILE A 156 -29.38 -7.71 -13.62
C ILE A 156 -28.88 -8.41 -14.90
N GLU A 157 -27.89 -9.29 -14.79
CA GLU A 157 -27.36 -10.05 -15.92
C GLU A 157 -28.45 -10.95 -16.54
N GLN A 158 -29.20 -11.69 -15.73
CA GLN A 158 -30.31 -12.53 -16.21
C GLN A 158 -31.43 -11.70 -16.87
N ALA A 159 -31.80 -10.56 -16.28
CA ALA A 159 -32.78 -9.65 -16.85
C ALA A 159 -32.29 -9.05 -18.18
N ALA A 160 -31.00 -8.76 -18.29
CA ALA A 160 -30.38 -8.33 -19.53
C ALA A 160 -30.42 -9.46 -20.58
N GLU A 161 -30.06 -10.70 -20.24
CA GLU A 161 -30.10 -11.85 -21.15
C GLU A 161 -31.50 -12.16 -21.69
N ALA A 162 -32.53 -11.97 -20.86
CA ALA A 162 -33.92 -12.14 -21.26
C ALA A 162 -34.42 -11.04 -22.24
N ASN A 163 -33.69 -9.93 -22.39
CA ASN A 163 -34.09 -8.85 -23.29
C ASN A 163 -33.88 -9.27 -24.77
N PRO A 164 -34.91 -9.19 -25.64
CA PRO A 164 -34.77 -9.55 -27.06
C PRO A 164 -33.68 -8.79 -27.82
N LEU A 165 -33.28 -7.61 -27.34
CA LEU A 165 -32.20 -6.80 -27.93
C LEU A 165 -30.80 -7.23 -27.48
N PHE A 166 -30.70 -8.05 -26.43
CA PHE A 166 -29.43 -8.46 -25.83
C PHE A 166 -28.48 -9.19 -26.79
N PRO A 167 -28.91 -10.13 -27.65
CA PRO A 167 -28.02 -10.74 -28.64
C PRO A 167 -27.42 -9.72 -29.60
N ARG A 168 -28.20 -8.71 -30.03
CA ARG A 168 -27.75 -7.64 -30.93
C ARG A 168 -26.73 -6.74 -30.25
N VAL A 169 -26.97 -6.37 -28.99
CA VAL A 169 -26.04 -5.55 -28.19
C VAL A 169 -24.76 -6.33 -27.87
N LYS A 170 -24.85 -7.59 -27.45
CA LYS A 170 -23.70 -8.46 -27.17
C LYS A 170 -22.82 -8.68 -28.41
N HIS A 171 -23.43 -8.88 -29.58
CA HIS A 171 -22.71 -8.97 -30.86
C HIS A 171 -22.05 -7.64 -31.26
N ALA A 172 -22.76 -6.52 -31.13
CA ALA A 172 -22.22 -5.19 -31.42
C ALA A 172 -21.08 -4.79 -30.46
N LEU A 173 -21.17 -5.17 -29.19
CA LEU A 173 -20.10 -4.99 -28.20
C LEU A 173 -18.90 -5.87 -28.51
N LYS A 174 -19.06 -7.14 -28.89
CA LYS A 174 -17.92 -7.97 -29.33
C LYS A 174 -17.19 -7.37 -30.54
N ALA A 175 -17.94 -6.85 -31.51
CA ALA A 175 -17.37 -6.23 -32.71
C ALA A 175 -16.61 -4.91 -32.42
N LYS A 176 -17.09 -4.07 -31.49
CA LYS A 176 -16.46 -2.78 -31.14
C LYS A 176 -15.44 -2.86 -29.99
N ALA A 177 -15.66 -3.75 -29.02
CA ALA A 177 -14.71 -4.01 -27.94
C ALA A 177 -13.45 -4.71 -28.47
N SER A 178 -13.57 -5.54 -29.51
CA SER A 178 -12.42 -6.19 -30.16
C SER A 178 -11.36 -5.20 -30.63
N LEU A 179 -11.71 -4.11 -31.32
CA LEU A 179 -10.69 -3.22 -31.89
C LEU A 179 -10.04 -2.31 -30.84
N ALA A 180 -10.83 -1.63 -30.00
CA ALA A 180 -10.28 -0.69 -29.01
C ALA A 180 -9.55 -1.41 -27.86
N PHE A 181 -10.03 -2.59 -27.43
CA PHE A 181 -9.36 -3.42 -26.43
C PHE A 181 -8.12 -4.10 -27.01
N ALA A 182 -8.18 -4.63 -28.25
CA ALA A 182 -7.00 -5.20 -28.90
C ALA A 182 -5.93 -4.13 -29.20
N MET A 183 -6.31 -2.92 -29.63
CA MET A 183 -5.37 -1.82 -29.84
C MET A 183 -4.71 -1.37 -28.53
N ARG A 184 -5.45 -1.28 -27.41
CA ARG A 184 -4.85 -1.01 -26.10
C ARG A 184 -3.96 -2.15 -25.61
N ALA A 185 -4.34 -3.40 -25.83
CA ALA A 185 -3.52 -4.57 -25.49
C ALA A 185 -2.25 -4.66 -26.34
N GLN A 186 -2.30 -4.27 -27.62
CA GLN A 186 -1.13 -4.13 -28.49
C GLN A 186 -0.22 -2.99 -28.05
N GLN A 187 -0.76 -1.83 -27.68
CA GLN A 187 0.03 -0.72 -27.14
C GLN A 187 0.70 -1.07 -25.81
N ALA A 188 0.02 -1.83 -24.93
CA ALA A 188 0.60 -2.33 -23.69
C ALA A 188 1.73 -3.34 -23.95
N LYS A 189 1.59 -4.24 -24.93
CA LYS A 189 2.67 -5.16 -25.34
C LYS A 189 3.84 -4.44 -26.02
N ALA A 190 3.57 -3.45 -26.87
CA ALA A 190 4.61 -2.64 -27.53
C ALA A 190 5.40 -1.77 -26.54
N GLY A 191 4.76 -1.31 -25.45
CA GLY A 191 5.43 -0.65 -24.33
C GLY A 191 6.29 -1.60 -23.49
N MET A 192 5.90 -2.89 -23.41
CA MET A 192 6.65 -3.92 -22.66
C MET A 192 7.86 -4.44 -23.45
N THR A 193 7.76 -4.56 -24.78
CA THR A 193 8.89 -4.95 -25.66
C THR A 193 9.99 -3.89 -25.76
N MET A 194 9.78 -2.67 -25.25
CA MET A 194 10.82 -1.65 -25.18
C MET A 194 11.81 -1.87 -24.03
N PHE A 195 11.47 -2.74 -23.06
CA PHE A 195 12.31 -3.07 -21.90
C PHE A 195 12.92 -4.47 -21.96
N ASP A 196 12.41 -5.35 -22.83
CA ASP A 196 12.89 -6.74 -22.97
C ASP A 196 14.04 -6.91 -23.97
N ASP A 197 14.42 -5.87 -24.73
CA ASP A 197 15.55 -5.92 -25.69
C ASP A 197 16.93 -5.64 -25.03
N TRP A 198 16.98 -5.65 -23.69
CA TRP A 198 18.22 -5.65 -22.92
C TRP A 198 18.31 -6.90 -22.04
N HIS A 199 18.82 -7.97 -22.66
CA HIS A 199 19.64 -9.08 -22.14
C HIS A 199 19.11 -10.45 -22.54
N LEU A 200 19.62 -10.98 -23.66
CA LEU A 200 19.99 -12.39 -23.73
C LEU A 200 21.00 -12.66 -24.86
N GLU A 201 22.26 -12.29 -24.67
CA GLU A 201 23.37 -13.05 -25.27
C GLU A 201 24.47 -13.24 -24.22
N ASP A 202 24.98 -14.46 -24.21
CA ASP A 202 26.09 -15.01 -23.42
C ASP A 202 25.88 -15.26 -21.92
N ALA A 203 25.16 -16.35 -21.66
CA ALA A 203 25.49 -17.24 -20.56
C ALA A 203 26.11 -18.53 -21.10
N THR A 204 27.39 -18.50 -21.52
CA THR A 204 28.32 -19.65 -21.42
C THR A 204 29.76 -19.21 -21.67
N SER A 205 30.50 -18.84 -20.62
CA SER A 205 31.91 -19.27 -20.47
C SER A 205 32.39 -19.01 -19.04
N PHE A 206 32.87 -20.08 -18.43
CA PHE A 206 33.61 -20.13 -17.18
C PHE A 206 34.94 -19.34 -17.29
N GLY A 207 35.38 -18.70 -16.21
CA GLY A 207 36.81 -18.38 -16.01
C GLY A 207 37.17 -16.96 -15.55
N GLU A 208 37.36 -16.81 -14.23
CA GLU A 208 38.46 -16.08 -13.57
C GLU A 208 38.83 -14.60 -13.88
N THR A 209 38.79 -13.81 -12.79
CA THR A 209 39.67 -12.67 -12.39
C THR A 209 39.48 -11.27 -13.00
N GLY A 210 39.34 -10.25 -12.11
CA GLY A 210 39.98 -8.94 -12.29
C GLY A 210 39.16 -7.65 -12.09
N GLY A 211 39.19 -7.06 -10.88
CA GLY A 211 39.24 -5.61 -10.58
C GLY A 211 38.05 -4.66 -10.90
N PRO A 212 37.82 -3.58 -10.10
CA PRO A 212 36.72 -2.63 -10.34
C PRO A 212 37.09 -1.55 -11.39
N PRO A 213 36.13 -1.03 -12.20
CA PRO A 213 36.41 -0.03 -13.23
C PRO A 213 36.43 1.42 -12.69
N THR A 214 37.23 2.27 -13.35
CA THR A 214 37.54 3.68 -13.01
C THR A 214 36.50 4.70 -13.55
N PRO A 215 36.54 5.98 -13.08
CA PRO A 215 35.40 6.93 -13.13
C PRO A 215 35.02 7.56 -14.48
N GLU A 216 35.56 7.10 -15.61
CA GLU A 216 35.37 7.79 -16.91
C GLU A 216 34.09 7.41 -17.68
N GLN A 217 33.29 6.46 -17.17
CA GLN A 217 32.06 6.00 -17.83
C GLN A 217 30.77 6.74 -17.38
N LEU A 218 30.88 7.69 -16.44
CA LEU A 218 29.74 8.46 -15.92
C LEU A 218 29.61 9.83 -16.59
N ARG A 219 29.31 9.87 -17.90
CA ARG A 219 28.80 11.10 -18.51
C ARG A 219 27.78 10.82 -19.63
N ARG A 220 26.50 10.70 -19.26
CA ARG A 220 25.38 10.71 -20.21
C ARG A 220 25.21 12.14 -20.76
N LYS A 221 25.37 12.34 -22.07
CA LYS A 221 24.90 13.54 -22.76
C LYS A 221 23.43 13.34 -23.14
N SER A 222 22.56 14.16 -22.56
CA SER A 222 21.17 14.37 -22.97
C SER A 222 21.11 15.24 -24.22
N ALA A 223 20.40 14.78 -25.26
CA ALA A 223 19.98 15.62 -26.37
C ALA A 223 18.59 15.16 -26.86
N LEU A 224 17.65 16.12 -26.97
CA LEU A 224 16.31 15.96 -27.54
C LEU A 224 16.35 16.13 -29.07
N PRO A 225 15.41 15.52 -29.84
CA PRO A 225 15.44 15.60 -31.30
C PRO A 225 14.87 16.93 -31.82
N ALA A 226 15.58 17.55 -32.77
CA ALA A 226 15.13 18.73 -33.49
C ALA A 226 14.18 18.36 -34.64
N THR A 227 13.07 19.09 -34.74
CA THR A 227 12.09 19.03 -35.83
C THR A 227 12.66 19.57 -37.14
N ALA A 228 12.54 18.81 -38.23
CA ALA A 228 12.85 19.27 -39.58
C ALA A 228 11.70 20.13 -40.13
N VAL A 229 12.02 21.35 -40.58
CA VAL A 229 11.12 22.21 -41.36
C VAL A 229 11.53 22.14 -42.83
N ALA A 230 10.51 22.03 -43.68
CA ALA A 230 10.56 21.90 -45.12
C ALA A 230 11.17 23.10 -45.85
N SER A 231 11.75 22.83 -47.02
CA SER A 231 11.65 23.65 -48.25
C SER A 231 11.85 22.74 -49.45
#